data_AF-A0A7M3X2K7-F1
#
_entry.id   AF-A0A7M3X2K7-F1
#
_cell.length_a   1.000
_cell.length_b   1.000
_cell.length_c   1.000
_cell.angle_alpha   90.00
_cell.angle_beta   90.00
_cell.angle_gamma   90.00
#
_symmetry.space_group_name_H-M   'P 1'
#
loop_
_entity.id
_entity.type
_entity.pdbx_description
1 polymer ?
#
loop_
_entity_poly.entity_id
_entity_poly.type
_entity_poly.pdbx_seq_one_letter_code
_entity_poly.pdbx_strand_id
1 'polypeptide(L)'
;MVWFADQPPVDLYGKAVREEVLLEELPIPVRAWGGHGRIGATAAIAWKADRCTWEAIAWRMSGVESARQVDESTVESIDAWPEIVFSRDPRRGTSLIAPRGRSPVLFGVRATEKDAAQKACEHLVQSEGTEQVRGWRVFQTNQASGDHLGDTWVLEVGDVRVEPARKHAHIVTDGP
;
A
#
# COMPACT_ATOMS: atom_id res chain seq x y z
N MET A 1 -20.62 -2.66 2.66
CA MET A 1 -20.54 -2.69 1.19
C MET A 1 -21.64 -1.82 0.62
N VAL A 2 -21.34 -1.18 -0.50
CA VAL A 2 -22.14 -0.12 -1.13
C VAL A 2 -22.22 -0.39 -2.63
N TRP A 3 -23.31 0.03 -3.25
CA TRP A 3 -23.47 0.03 -4.70
C TRP A 3 -24.04 1.38 -5.14
N PHE A 4 -23.37 2.01 -6.09
CA PHE A 4 -23.77 3.26 -6.73
C PHE A 4 -24.02 3.00 -8.21
N ALA A 5 -24.98 3.71 -8.80
CA ALA A 5 -25.21 3.66 -10.24
C ALA A 5 -24.07 4.37 -11.00
N ASP A 6 -23.60 5.48 -10.44
CA ASP A 6 -22.51 6.30 -10.96
C ASP A 6 -21.35 6.33 -9.97
N GLN A 7 -20.14 6.58 -10.47
CA GLN A 7 -18.97 6.74 -9.61
C GLN A 7 -19.18 7.92 -8.64
N PRO A 8 -18.98 7.73 -7.32
CA PRO A 8 -19.06 8.83 -6.36
C PRO A 8 -18.02 9.92 -6.66
N PRO A 9 -18.23 11.16 -6.17
CA PRO A 9 -17.29 12.26 -6.38
C PRO A 9 -15.88 11.92 -5.91
N VAL A 10 -14.87 12.24 -6.73
CA VAL A 10 -13.45 11.95 -6.43
C VAL A 10 -12.95 12.62 -5.16
N ASP A 11 -13.51 13.78 -4.82
CA ASP A 11 -13.15 14.52 -3.60
C ASP A 11 -13.45 13.72 -2.34
N LEU A 12 -14.40 12.78 -2.38
CA LEU A 12 -14.68 11.87 -1.27
C LEU A 12 -13.50 10.94 -0.97
N TYR A 13 -12.83 10.43 -2.02
CA TYR A 13 -11.60 9.66 -1.83
C TYR A 13 -10.51 10.55 -1.22
N GLY A 14 -10.33 11.76 -1.77
CA GLY A 14 -9.34 12.73 -1.28
C GLY A 14 -9.56 13.11 0.18
N LYS A 15 -10.82 13.23 0.60
CA LYS A 15 -11.21 13.44 2.00
C LYS A 15 -10.85 12.23 2.86
N ALA A 16 -11.29 11.03 2.45
CA ALA A 16 -11.12 9.80 3.21
C ALA A 16 -9.66 9.38 3.44
N VAL A 17 -8.71 9.86 2.62
CA VAL A 17 -7.27 9.61 2.83
C VAL A 17 -6.54 10.73 3.57
N ARG A 18 -7.18 11.87 3.83
CA ARG A 18 -6.57 13.05 4.49
C ARG A 18 -7.16 13.37 5.86
N GLU A 19 -8.43 13.05 6.08
CA GLU A 19 -9.14 13.38 7.31
C GLU A 19 -10.20 12.34 7.69
N GLU A 20 -10.78 12.50 8.87
CA GLU A 20 -11.88 11.64 9.33
C GLU A 20 -13.16 11.91 8.53
N VAL A 21 -13.84 10.83 8.13
CA VAL A 21 -15.12 10.88 7.40
C VAL A 21 -16.16 10.11 8.19
N LEU A 22 -17.29 10.76 8.46
CA LEU A 22 -18.44 10.16 9.12
C LEU A 22 -19.37 9.48 8.11
N LEU A 23 -20.12 8.47 8.57
CA LEU A 23 -21.04 7.71 7.70
C LEU A 23 -22.15 8.58 7.08
N GLU A 24 -22.56 9.62 7.79
CA GLU A 24 -23.59 10.59 7.37
C GLU A 24 -23.13 11.53 6.25
N GLU A 25 -21.82 11.65 6.02
CA GLU A 25 -21.24 12.44 4.94
C GLU A 25 -21.17 11.68 3.61
N LEU A 26 -21.44 10.37 3.63
CA LEU A 26 -21.40 9.55 2.43
C LEU A 26 -22.60 9.86 1.52
N PRO A 27 -22.40 9.87 0.18
CA PRO A 27 -23.52 9.95 -0.74
C PRO A 27 -24.47 8.78 -0.55
N ILE A 28 -25.76 8.99 -0.83
CA ILE A 28 -26.79 7.96 -0.72
C ILE A 28 -26.54 6.89 -1.80
N PRO A 29 -26.16 5.65 -1.42
CA PRO A 29 -25.98 4.57 -2.38
C PRO A 29 -27.34 3.99 -2.75
N VAL A 30 -27.43 3.36 -3.93
CA VAL A 30 -28.65 2.65 -4.31
C VAL A 30 -28.82 1.37 -3.49
N ARG A 31 -27.72 0.74 -3.07
CA ARG A 31 -27.75 -0.34 -2.06
C ARG A 31 -26.60 -0.19 -1.08
N ALA A 32 -26.86 -0.45 0.20
CA ALA A 32 -25.82 -0.52 1.23
C ALA A 32 -26.13 -1.52 2.33
N TRP A 33 -25.09 -2.14 2.85
CA TRP A 33 -25.14 -3.07 3.99
C TRP A 33 -23.86 -2.99 4.81
N GLY A 34 -23.96 -3.26 6.12
CA GLY A 34 -22.86 -3.11 7.08
C GLY A 34 -22.72 -1.69 7.64
N GLY A 35 -21.68 -1.48 8.46
CA GLY A 35 -21.39 -0.22 9.16
C GLY A 35 -20.27 0.61 8.50
N HIS A 36 -19.28 1.02 9.29
CA HIS A 36 -18.16 1.89 8.87
C HIS A 36 -17.37 1.42 7.65
N GLY A 37 -17.37 0.12 7.33
CA GLY A 37 -16.75 -0.39 6.10
C GLY A 37 -17.36 0.20 4.80
N ARG A 38 -18.50 0.89 4.89
CA ARG A 38 -19.06 1.68 3.79
C ARG A 38 -18.20 2.89 3.42
N ILE A 39 -17.48 3.50 4.36
CA ILE A 39 -16.59 4.64 4.10
C ILE A 39 -15.47 4.21 3.16
N GLY A 40 -14.71 3.18 3.55
CA GLY A 40 -13.63 2.62 2.73
C GLY A 40 -14.14 2.08 1.38
N ALA A 41 -15.29 1.41 1.35
CA ALA A 41 -15.86 0.92 0.10
C ALA A 41 -16.25 2.06 -0.86
N THR A 42 -16.79 3.16 -0.33
CA THR A 42 -17.14 4.34 -1.15
C THR A 42 -15.88 5.04 -1.65
N ALA A 43 -14.87 5.23 -0.78
CA ALA A 43 -13.59 5.81 -1.15
C ALA A 43 -12.87 4.99 -2.24
N ALA A 44 -12.92 3.66 -2.15
CA ALA A 44 -12.34 2.77 -3.16
C ALA A 44 -13.01 2.89 -4.54
N ILE A 45 -14.33 3.13 -4.59
CA ILE A 45 -15.05 3.36 -5.86
C ILE A 45 -14.75 4.77 -6.40
N ALA A 46 -14.65 5.78 -5.53
CA ALA A 46 -14.39 7.16 -5.91
C ALA A 46 -12.97 7.42 -6.45
N TRP A 47 -12.02 6.53 -6.12
CA TRP A 47 -10.62 6.71 -6.48
C TRP A 47 -10.38 6.60 -8.00
N LYS A 48 -9.71 7.60 -8.59
CA LYS A 48 -9.42 7.66 -10.04
C LYS A 48 -8.10 7.01 -10.46
N ALA A 49 -7.24 6.70 -9.50
CA ALA A 49 -5.91 6.12 -9.74
C ALA A 49 -4.99 6.93 -10.67
N ASP A 50 -5.02 8.27 -10.56
CA ASP A 50 -4.18 9.18 -11.37
C ASP A 50 -2.67 8.96 -11.14
N ARG A 51 -2.27 8.79 -9.87
CA ARG A 51 -0.93 8.34 -9.47
C ARG A 51 -1.09 7.04 -8.68
N CYS A 52 -0.60 5.95 -9.24
CA CYS A 52 -0.75 4.64 -8.66
C CYS A 52 0.54 3.82 -8.70
N THR A 53 0.59 2.85 -7.81
CA THR A 53 1.51 1.70 -7.91
C THR A 53 0.69 0.42 -8.08
N TRP A 54 1.37 -0.67 -8.35
CA TRP A 54 0.77 -1.99 -8.50
C TRP A 54 1.27 -2.91 -7.41
N GLU A 55 0.39 -3.74 -6.84
CA GLU A 55 0.76 -4.74 -5.85
C GLU A 55 0.20 -6.09 -6.26
N ALA A 56 1.07 -7.07 -6.50
CA ALA A 56 0.66 -8.45 -6.70
C ALA A 56 0.63 -9.16 -5.36
N ILE A 57 -0.56 -9.60 -4.96
CA ILE A 57 -0.80 -10.28 -3.68
C ILE A 57 -1.07 -11.75 -3.96
N ALA A 58 -0.27 -12.61 -3.34
CA ALA A 58 -0.47 -14.06 -3.35
C ALA A 58 -1.05 -14.51 -2.00
N TRP A 59 -1.97 -15.49 -2.03
CA TRP A 59 -2.60 -16.03 -0.83
C TRP A 59 -2.15 -17.46 -0.56
N ARG A 60 -2.01 -17.78 0.73
CA ARG A 60 -1.69 -19.12 1.21
C ARG A 60 -2.82 -20.11 0.93
N MET A 61 -2.49 -21.39 0.90
CA MET A 61 -3.48 -22.45 1.04
C MET A 61 -4.20 -22.34 2.40
N SER A 62 -5.44 -22.81 2.47
CA SER A 62 -6.24 -22.75 3.71
C SER A 62 -5.63 -23.65 4.80
N GLY A 63 -5.66 -23.19 6.05
CA GLY A 63 -5.23 -23.98 7.21
C GLY A 63 -3.73 -23.97 7.47
N VAL A 64 -2.96 -23.11 6.78
CA VAL A 64 -1.52 -22.96 7.01
C VAL A 64 -1.25 -21.90 8.09
N GLU A 65 -0.81 -22.35 9.25
CA GLU A 65 -0.48 -21.51 10.41
C GLU A 65 1.04 -21.37 10.65
N SER A 66 1.87 -22.06 9.85
CA SER A 66 3.33 -21.98 9.93
C SER A 66 3.84 -20.58 9.56
N ALA A 67 5.10 -20.29 9.89
CA ALA A 67 5.80 -19.13 9.34
C ALA A 67 5.76 -19.18 7.80
N ARG A 68 5.65 -18.01 7.18
CA ARG A 68 5.61 -17.88 5.72
C ARG A 68 6.95 -18.29 5.13
N GLN A 69 6.90 -19.08 4.07
CA GLN A 69 8.06 -19.47 3.28
C GLN A 69 7.97 -18.82 1.91
N VAL A 70 8.90 -17.90 1.63
CA VAL A 70 9.03 -17.22 0.34
C VAL A 70 10.50 -17.29 -0.03
N ASP A 71 10.81 -17.72 -1.25
CA ASP A 71 12.18 -17.98 -1.68
C ASP A 71 13.03 -16.69 -1.66
N GLU A 72 14.00 -16.63 -0.75
CA GLU A 72 14.80 -15.43 -0.51
C GLU A 72 15.69 -15.07 -1.72
N SER A 73 16.21 -16.07 -2.43
CA SER A 73 17.02 -15.84 -3.63
C SER A 73 16.21 -15.23 -4.78
N THR A 74 14.94 -15.64 -4.88
CA THR A 74 14.00 -15.10 -5.85
C THR A 74 13.59 -13.68 -5.46
N VAL A 75 13.37 -13.42 -4.17
CA VAL A 75 13.12 -12.06 -3.65
C VAL A 75 14.29 -11.14 -3.96
N GLU A 76 15.53 -11.59 -3.76
CA GLU A 76 16.72 -10.81 -4.09
C GLU A 76 16.83 -10.54 -5.60
N SER A 77 16.51 -11.53 -6.43
CA SER A 77 16.54 -11.39 -7.89
C SER A 77 15.54 -10.35 -8.41
N ILE A 78 14.30 -10.38 -7.93
CA ILE A 78 13.27 -9.40 -8.34
C ILE A 78 13.52 -8.01 -7.75
N ASP A 79 14.13 -7.91 -6.57
CA ASP A 79 14.48 -6.64 -5.92
C ASP A 79 15.51 -5.84 -6.73
N ALA A 80 16.26 -6.50 -7.62
CA ALA A 80 17.18 -5.86 -8.55
C ALA A 80 16.47 -5.20 -9.75
N TRP A 81 15.16 -5.42 -9.94
CA TRP A 81 14.41 -4.84 -11.04
C TRP A 81 14.03 -3.39 -10.73
N PRO A 82 14.26 -2.44 -11.65
CA PRO A 82 14.05 -1.01 -11.38
C PRO A 82 12.59 -0.65 -11.09
N GLU A 83 11.64 -1.44 -11.56
CA GLU A 83 10.21 -1.23 -11.34
C GLU A 83 9.74 -1.76 -9.98
N ILE A 84 10.49 -2.67 -9.35
CA ILE A 84 10.13 -3.29 -8.07
C ILE A 84 10.54 -2.38 -6.92
N VAL A 85 9.63 -2.16 -5.99
CA VAL A 85 9.83 -1.24 -4.87
C VAL A 85 9.38 -1.86 -3.56
N PHE A 86 10.04 -1.49 -2.47
CA PHE A 86 9.70 -1.94 -1.10
C PHE A 86 9.74 -3.47 -0.90
N SER A 87 10.52 -4.20 -1.68
CA SER A 87 10.70 -5.66 -1.56
C SER A 87 11.63 -6.06 -0.43
N ARG A 88 12.71 -5.31 -0.18
CA ARG A 88 13.67 -5.54 0.92
C ARG A 88 14.01 -4.27 1.69
N ASP A 89 14.44 -4.45 2.94
CA ASP A 89 15.07 -3.39 3.72
C ASP A 89 16.52 -3.21 3.26
N PRO A 90 16.91 -2.06 2.66
CA PRO A 90 18.26 -1.86 2.14
C PRO A 90 19.35 -1.86 3.23
N ARG A 91 18.98 -1.68 4.50
CA ARG A 91 19.93 -1.67 5.64
C ARG A 91 20.15 -3.05 6.23
N ARG A 92 19.15 -3.93 6.14
CA ARG A 92 19.14 -5.24 6.82
C ARG A 92 19.10 -6.43 5.85
N GLY A 93 18.78 -6.21 4.59
CA GLY A 93 18.54 -7.25 3.59
C GLY A 93 17.25 -8.05 3.80
N THR A 94 16.52 -7.80 4.89
CA THR A 94 15.33 -8.58 5.25
C THR A 94 14.19 -8.32 4.27
N SER A 95 13.56 -9.39 3.81
CA SER A 95 12.34 -9.34 3.00
C SER A 95 11.22 -8.56 3.71
N LEU A 96 10.57 -7.67 2.95
CA LEU A 96 9.44 -6.83 3.40
C LEU A 96 8.10 -7.28 2.80
N ILE A 97 8.11 -8.23 1.86
CA ILE A 97 6.92 -8.62 1.11
C ILE A 97 5.99 -9.57 1.89
N ALA A 98 6.50 -10.27 2.91
CA ALA A 98 5.74 -11.25 3.68
C ALA A 98 5.21 -10.66 5.00
N PRO A 99 3.89 -10.61 5.24
CA PRO A 99 3.36 -10.09 6.49
C PRO A 99 3.64 -11.02 7.68
N ARG A 100 3.80 -10.47 8.89
CA ARG A 100 4.11 -11.25 10.11
C ARG A 100 2.88 -11.80 10.85
N GLY A 101 1.68 -11.32 10.53
CA GLY A 101 0.43 -11.69 11.23
C GLY A 101 -0.29 -12.92 10.65
N ARG A 102 -1.48 -13.23 11.20
CA ARG A 102 -2.36 -14.34 10.78
C ARG A 102 -3.15 -14.09 9.49
N SER A 103 -2.72 -13.13 8.68
CA SER A 103 -3.37 -12.81 7.41
C SER A 103 -3.31 -14.02 6.45
N PRO A 104 -4.29 -14.22 5.55
CA PRO A 104 -4.18 -15.23 4.49
C PRO A 104 -3.16 -14.88 3.40
N VAL A 105 -2.63 -13.65 3.38
CA VAL A 105 -1.62 -13.22 2.41
C VAL A 105 -0.31 -13.96 2.65
N LEU A 106 0.25 -14.59 1.62
CA LEU A 106 1.61 -15.15 1.63
C LEU A 106 2.64 -14.04 1.45
N PHE A 107 2.54 -13.29 0.36
CA PHE A 107 3.36 -12.12 0.10
C PHE A 107 2.60 -11.07 -0.73
N GLY A 108 3.08 -9.83 -0.68
CA GLY A 108 2.72 -8.75 -1.59
C GLY A 108 3.97 -8.12 -2.19
N VAL A 109 4.12 -8.18 -3.52
CA VAL A 109 5.22 -7.51 -4.22
C VAL A 109 4.69 -6.25 -4.89
N ARG A 110 5.36 -5.12 -4.67
CA ARG A 110 4.97 -3.82 -5.20
C ARG A 110 5.85 -3.41 -6.36
N ALA A 111 5.24 -2.77 -7.35
CA ALA A 111 5.92 -2.25 -8.50
C ALA A 111 5.33 -0.93 -8.95
N THR A 112 6.11 -0.15 -9.70
CA THR A 112 5.63 1.03 -10.42
C THR A 112 4.81 0.65 -11.65
N GLU A 113 5.01 -0.57 -12.18
CA GLU A 113 4.33 -1.07 -13.38
C GLU A 113 3.55 -2.37 -13.14
N LYS A 114 2.41 -2.52 -13.81
CA LYS A 114 1.53 -3.69 -13.67
C LYS A 114 2.24 -4.99 -14.10
N ASP A 115 2.93 -4.94 -15.24
CA ASP A 115 3.58 -6.10 -15.83
C ASP A 115 4.76 -6.58 -14.97
N ALA A 116 5.53 -5.65 -14.40
CA ALA A 116 6.58 -5.96 -13.44
C ALA A 116 6.02 -6.64 -12.18
N ALA A 117 4.92 -6.12 -11.59
CA ALA A 117 4.27 -6.76 -10.45
C ALA A 117 3.79 -8.18 -10.78
N GLN A 118 3.22 -8.37 -11.97
CA GLN A 118 2.78 -9.68 -12.44
C GLN A 118 3.95 -10.66 -12.58
N LYS A 119 4.98 -10.29 -13.35
CA LYS A 119 6.17 -11.12 -13.58
C LYS A 119 6.87 -11.47 -12.27
N ALA A 120 7.08 -10.50 -11.38
CA ALA A 120 7.71 -10.76 -10.10
C ALA A 120 6.90 -11.74 -9.24
N CYS A 121 5.57 -11.65 -9.27
CA CYS A 121 4.70 -12.61 -8.60
C CYS A 121 4.81 -14.01 -9.22
N GLU A 122 4.83 -14.14 -10.54
CA GLU A 122 5.00 -15.41 -11.23
C GLU A 122 6.33 -16.08 -10.88
N HIS A 123 7.43 -15.32 -10.86
CA HIS A 123 8.74 -15.82 -10.43
C HIS A 123 8.71 -16.34 -8.99
N LEU A 124 8.12 -15.59 -8.06
CA LEU A 124 8.00 -16.00 -6.66
C LEU A 124 7.14 -17.26 -6.50
N VAL A 125 6.00 -17.33 -7.18
CA VAL A 125 5.06 -18.46 -7.10
C VAL A 125 5.64 -19.75 -7.69
N GLN A 126 6.46 -19.63 -8.74
CA GLN A 126 7.10 -20.78 -9.40
C GLN A 126 8.39 -21.24 -8.69
N SER A 127 8.90 -20.47 -7.74
CA SER A 127 10.13 -20.77 -7.03
C SER A 127 9.97 -21.93 -6.05
N GLU A 128 10.95 -22.85 -6.05
CA GLU A 128 10.92 -24.05 -5.21
C GLU A 128 10.92 -23.75 -3.70
N GLY A 129 11.54 -22.63 -3.29
CA GLY A 129 11.57 -22.19 -1.88
C GLY A 129 10.33 -21.44 -1.42
N THR A 130 9.35 -21.19 -2.29
CA THR A 130 8.09 -20.54 -1.96
C THR A 130 7.00 -21.59 -1.73
N GLU A 131 6.25 -21.47 -0.64
CA GLU A 131 5.15 -22.39 -0.38
C GLU A 131 4.01 -22.25 -1.42
N GLN A 132 3.23 -23.32 -1.59
CA GLN A 132 2.14 -23.35 -2.57
C GLN A 132 1.12 -22.24 -2.30
N VAL A 133 0.76 -21.52 -3.36
CA VAL A 133 -0.27 -20.48 -3.32
C VAL A 133 -1.64 -21.00 -3.74
N ARG A 134 -2.69 -20.50 -3.10
CA ARG A 134 -4.08 -20.73 -3.52
C ARG A 134 -4.42 -19.98 -4.81
N GLY A 135 -3.73 -18.87 -5.04
CA GLY A 135 -3.91 -17.97 -6.16
C GLY A 135 -3.27 -16.63 -5.85
N TRP A 136 -3.24 -15.75 -6.85
CA TRP A 136 -2.73 -14.39 -6.72
C TRP A 136 -3.50 -13.44 -7.62
N ARG A 137 -3.39 -12.14 -7.34
CA ARG A 137 -3.96 -11.09 -8.20
C ARG A 137 -3.14 -9.81 -8.09
N VAL A 138 -3.05 -9.09 -9.20
CA VAL A 138 -2.45 -7.76 -9.26
C VAL A 138 -3.53 -6.70 -9.01
N PHE A 139 -3.26 -5.81 -8.06
CA PHE A 139 -4.11 -4.69 -7.68
C PHE A 139 -3.45 -3.39 -8.09
N GLN A 140 -4.24 -2.45 -8.63
CA GLN A 140 -3.84 -1.06 -8.72
C GLN A 140 -4.06 -0.43 -7.35
N THR A 141 -3.09 0.31 -6.83
CA THR A 141 -3.13 0.84 -5.46
C THR A 141 -2.72 2.31 -5.39
N ASN A 142 -3.23 3.00 -4.37
CA ASN A 142 -2.81 4.34 -4.01
C ASN A 142 -1.57 4.37 -3.11
N GLN A 143 -0.92 3.22 -2.89
CA GLN A 143 0.25 3.17 -2.03
C GLN A 143 1.42 3.89 -2.71
N ALA A 144 2.23 4.59 -1.90
CA ALA A 144 3.33 5.42 -2.37
C ALA A 144 2.95 6.52 -3.41
N SER A 145 1.67 6.88 -3.49
CA SER A 145 1.17 7.98 -4.35
C SER A 145 1.38 9.38 -3.74
N GLY A 146 1.47 9.45 -2.41
CA GLY A 146 1.40 10.72 -1.67
C GLY A 146 -0.01 11.32 -1.59
N ASP A 147 -1.07 10.58 -1.97
CA ASP A 147 -2.44 11.11 -2.01
C ASP A 147 -2.96 11.64 -0.65
N HIS A 148 -2.39 11.16 0.46
CA HIS A 148 -2.70 11.61 1.82
C HIS A 148 -1.98 12.90 2.23
N LEU A 149 -1.00 13.37 1.45
CA LEU A 149 -0.30 14.61 1.74
C LEU A 149 -1.23 15.79 1.44
N GLY A 150 -1.15 16.81 2.31
CA GLY A 150 -1.83 18.09 2.15
C GLY A 150 -1.05 19.05 1.26
N ASP A 151 -1.29 20.34 1.48
CA ASP A 151 -0.64 21.40 0.71
C ASP A 151 0.88 21.41 0.89
N THR A 152 1.59 21.81 -0.18
CA THR A 152 3.03 22.04 -0.13
C THR A 152 3.30 23.45 0.38
N TRP A 153 4.12 23.56 1.42
CA TRP A 153 4.53 24.83 2.00
C TRP A 153 5.94 25.19 1.53
N VAL A 154 6.15 26.47 1.21
CA VAL A 154 7.47 27.04 0.97
C VAL A 154 7.69 28.08 2.07
N LEU A 155 8.63 27.79 2.96
CA LEU A 155 8.88 28.52 4.21
C LEU A 155 10.35 28.93 4.31
N GLU A 156 10.63 29.99 5.05
CA GLU A 156 11.98 30.43 5.40
C GLU A 156 12.44 29.76 6.69
N VAL A 157 13.65 29.19 6.68
CA VAL A 157 14.25 28.61 7.88
C VAL A 157 14.84 29.73 8.73
N GLY A 158 14.27 29.93 9.92
CA GLY A 158 14.74 30.94 10.87
C GLY A 158 15.82 30.43 11.83
N ASP A 159 15.74 29.16 12.25
CA ASP A 159 16.70 28.57 13.19
C ASP A 159 16.83 27.05 12.98
N VAL A 160 18.01 26.50 13.25
CA VAL A 160 18.29 25.06 13.21
C VAL A 160 19.04 24.65 14.47
N ARG A 161 18.38 23.85 15.31
CA ARG A 161 18.99 23.32 16.54
C ARG A 161 19.30 21.86 16.37
N VAL A 162 20.58 21.51 16.39
CA VAL A 162 21.01 20.11 16.31
C VAL A 162 21.19 19.56 17.72
N GLU A 163 20.66 18.36 17.98
CA GLU A 163 20.92 17.58 19.19
C GLU A 163 21.86 16.41 18.87
N PRO A 164 23.19 16.57 19.00
CA PRO A 164 24.17 15.59 18.51
C PRO A 164 24.05 14.24 19.22
N ALA A 165 23.68 14.24 20.50
CA ALA A 165 23.51 13.03 21.30
C ALA A 165 22.35 12.15 20.82
N ARG A 166 21.28 12.77 20.28
CA ARG A 166 20.11 12.04 19.78
C ARG A 166 20.18 11.79 18.26
N LYS A 167 21.00 12.55 17.53
CA LYS A 167 21.05 12.58 16.05
C LYS A 167 19.75 13.12 15.42
N HIS A 168 19.16 14.13 16.04
CA HIS A 168 17.99 14.85 15.53
C HIS A 168 18.33 16.33 15.31
N ALA A 169 17.58 17.00 14.43
CA ALA A 169 17.59 18.45 14.29
C ALA A 169 16.16 18.97 14.45
N HIS A 170 16.00 20.11 15.11
CA HIS A 170 14.78 20.88 15.17
C HIS A 170 14.93 22.07 14.25
N ILE A 171 14.06 22.17 13.24
CA ILE A 171 14.05 23.26 12.26
C ILE A 171 12.88 24.16 12.62
N VAL A 172 13.16 25.45 12.84
CA VAL A 172 12.14 26.48 13.04
C VAL A 172 11.97 27.22 11.73
N THR A 173 10.72 27.38 11.30
CA THR A 173 10.38 28.09 10.07
C THR A 173 9.48 29.29 10.39
N ASP A 174 9.26 30.16 9.40
CA ASP A 174 8.33 31.28 9.46
C ASP A 174 6.84 30.88 9.30
N GLY A 175 6.56 29.59 9.19
CA GLY A 175 5.21 29.02 9.05
C GLY A 175 4.93 27.86 10.01
N PRO A 176 3.80 27.14 9.80
CA PRO A 176 3.37 26.04 10.66
C PRO A 176 4.30 24.82 10.62
#